data_AF-A0A1F9TTD2-F1
#
_entry.id   AF-A0A1F9TTD2-F1
#
_cell.length_a   1.000
_cell.length_b   1.000
_cell.length_c   1.000
_cell.angle_alpha   90.00
_cell.angle_beta   90.00
_cell.angle_gamma   90.00
#
_symmetry.space_group_name_H-M   'P 1'
#
loop_
_entity.id
_entity.type
_entity.pdbx_description
1 polymer ?
#
loop_
_entity_poly.entity_id
_entity_poly.type
_entity_poly.pdbx_seq_one_letter_code
_entity_poly.pdbx_strand_id
1 'polypeptide(L)'
;MKIKFALSAGLVLLSGLGLAFAGQAKTAAVPAVTQEDAKVKEFKDILFKLVRQDEYLDEAIESLDSSAARPDAQELSALGVSLKSIAKNLNHVSALNKAEFTAIQPDTRLATYTNTILSYSRKVDRKAGQVGALIAQLAVKNKKAAMRDAVTTRKNGKKARGGKQLTQILEEQKAVERLALDAKTLRGASRNLTATSKWLYIASK
;
A
#
# COMPACT_ATOMS: atom_id res chain seq x y z
N MET A 1 9.61 42.75 50.35
CA MET A 1 8.24 42.38 50.78
C MET A 1 8.29 41.01 51.42
N LYS A 2 7.68 40.88 52.60
CA LYS A 2 7.56 39.66 53.40
C LYS A 2 6.29 38.89 52.99
N ILE A 3 6.26 37.64 53.43
CA ILE A 3 5.12 36.80 53.84
C ILE A 3 4.89 35.55 52.98
N LYS A 4 5.04 34.43 53.69
CA LYS A 4 4.75 33.03 53.41
C LYS A 4 3.24 32.79 53.63
N PHE A 5 2.62 31.85 52.91
CA PHE A 5 1.54 31.03 53.48
C PHE A 5 1.54 29.62 52.89
N ALA A 6 1.36 28.67 53.80
CA ALA A 6 1.21 27.24 53.59
C ALA A 6 -0.24 26.82 53.92
N LEU A 7 -0.52 25.51 53.74
CA LEU A 7 -1.73 24.75 54.10
C LEU A 7 -2.92 24.92 53.15
N SER A 8 -3.75 23.91 52.86
CA SER A 8 -4.11 22.67 53.58
C SER A 8 -4.78 21.70 52.58
N ALA A 9 -4.46 20.40 52.65
CA ALA A 9 -5.28 19.33 53.22
C ALA A 9 -6.58 19.01 52.44
N GLY A 10 -6.58 17.83 51.80
CA GLY A 10 -7.75 17.17 51.24
C GLY A 10 -7.61 15.66 51.33
N LEU A 11 -7.14 15.15 52.48
CA LEU A 11 -7.19 13.73 52.82
C LEU A 11 -8.50 13.48 53.56
N VAL A 12 -9.55 13.07 52.86
CA VAL A 12 -10.77 12.57 53.49
C VAL A 12 -10.63 11.05 53.66
N LEU A 13 -10.17 10.67 54.84
CA LEU A 13 -10.34 9.34 55.41
C LEU A 13 -11.81 9.21 55.86
N LEU A 14 -12.61 8.43 55.13
CA LEU A 14 -13.91 7.97 55.59
C LEU A 14 -13.75 6.51 56.05
N SER A 15 -13.37 6.35 57.30
CA SER A 15 -13.57 5.13 58.09
C SER A 15 -15.03 5.07 58.52
N GLY A 16 -15.80 4.16 57.93
CA GLY A 16 -17.12 3.76 58.43
C GLY A 16 -17.16 2.26 58.64
N LEU A 17 -17.04 1.83 59.89
CA LEU A 17 -17.24 0.46 60.34
C LEU A 17 -18.71 0.31 60.74
N GLY A 18 -19.45 -0.60 60.11
CA GLY A 18 -20.80 -0.95 60.58
C GLY A 18 -21.70 -1.67 59.58
N LEU A 19 -21.92 -2.95 59.88
CA LEU A 19 -23.03 -3.84 59.49
C LEU A 19 -22.93 -4.63 58.17
N ALA A 20 -22.95 -5.95 58.39
CA ALA A 20 -22.93 -7.01 57.41
C ALA A 20 -24.12 -6.93 56.44
N PHE A 21 -23.81 -7.08 55.15
CA PHE A 21 -24.69 -7.72 54.19
C PHE A 21 -23.82 -8.59 53.28
N ALA A 22 -24.10 -9.89 53.29
CA ALA A 22 -23.54 -10.85 52.34
C ALA A 22 -23.99 -10.45 50.93
N GLY A 23 -23.03 -10.02 50.12
CA GLY A 23 -23.27 -9.64 48.73
C GLY A 23 -21.94 -9.50 48.03
N GLN A 24 -21.54 -10.54 47.30
CA GLN A 24 -20.30 -10.63 46.55
C GLN A 24 -20.32 -9.62 45.39
N ALA A 25 -19.98 -8.36 45.67
CA ALA A 25 -19.78 -7.35 44.65
C ALA A 25 -18.49 -7.68 43.90
N LYS A 26 -18.61 -8.45 42.81
CA LYS A 26 -17.59 -8.54 41.77
C LYS A 26 -17.29 -7.11 41.32
N THR A 27 -16.18 -6.56 41.75
CA THR A 27 -15.50 -5.48 41.04
C THR A 27 -15.28 -5.98 39.63
N ALA A 28 -16.10 -5.50 38.70
CA ALA A 28 -15.93 -5.76 37.29
C ALA A 28 -14.57 -5.19 36.90
N ALA A 29 -13.59 -6.08 36.72
CA ALA A 29 -12.32 -5.75 36.13
C ALA A 29 -12.60 -5.14 34.75
N VAL A 30 -12.31 -3.84 34.62
CA VAL A 30 -12.14 -3.23 33.30
C VAL A 30 -11.11 -4.09 32.58
N PRO A 31 -11.42 -4.71 31.42
CA PRO A 31 -10.45 -5.57 30.77
C PRO A 31 -9.25 -4.69 30.41
N ALA A 32 -8.11 -4.99 31.03
CA ALA A 32 -6.84 -4.47 30.58
C ALA A 32 -6.71 -4.89 29.11
N VAL A 33 -6.86 -3.94 28.19
CA VAL A 33 -6.52 -4.15 26.79
C VAL A 33 -5.07 -4.60 26.80
N THR A 34 -4.85 -5.89 26.60
CA THR A 34 -3.50 -6.43 26.69
C THR A 34 -2.70 -5.83 25.55
N GLN A 35 -1.43 -5.52 25.78
CA GLN A 35 -0.53 -4.98 24.75
C GLN A 35 -0.51 -5.87 23.49
N GLU A 36 -0.80 -7.16 23.66
CA GLU A 36 -1.01 -8.15 22.61
C GLU A 36 -2.22 -7.83 21.71
N ASP A 37 -3.34 -7.38 22.26
CA ASP A 37 -4.53 -6.99 21.48
C ASP A 37 -4.26 -5.77 20.58
N ALA A 38 -3.47 -4.81 21.08
CA ALA A 38 -3.05 -3.65 20.30
C ALA A 38 -2.14 -4.06 19.12
N LYS A 39 -1.18 -4.97 19.37
CA LYS A 39 -0.32 -5.51 18.31
C LYS A 39 -1.11 -6.31 17.28
N VAL A 40 -2.02 -7.18 17.70
CA VAL A 40 -2.90 -7.90 16.78
C VAL A 40 -3.67 -6.95 15.87
N LYS A 41 -4.14 -5.82 16.39
CA LYS A 41 -4.83 -4.79 15.59
C LYS A 41 -3.90 -4.15 14.54
N GLU A 42 -2.65 -3.85 14.88
CA GLU A 42 -1.65 -3.32 13.95
C GLU A 42 -1.35 -4.31 12.82
N PHE A 43 -1.14 -5.59 13.15
CA PHE A 43 -0.93 -6.65 12.16
C PHE A 43 -2.12 -6.85 11.23
N LYS A 44 -3.35 -6.76 11.75
CA LYS A 44 -4.57 -6.77 10.93
C LYS A 44 -4.64 -5.58 9.98
N ASP A 45 -4.31 -4.37 10.45
CA ASP A 45 -4.29 -3.17 9.60
C ASP A 45 -3.27 -3.28 8.47
N ILE A 46 -2.06 -3.77 8.77
CA ILE A 46 -1.03 -4.08 7.77
C ILE A 46 -1.57 -5.05 6.72
N LEU A 47 -2.25 -6.12 7.14
CA LEU A 47 -2.88 -7.10 6.26
C LEU A 47 -3.96 -6.49 5.38
N PHE A 48 -4.89 -5.72 5.95
CA PHE A 48 -5.95 -5.07 5.17
C PHE A 48 -5.38 -4.12 4.12
N LYS A 49 -4.38 -3.31 4.48
CA LYS A 49 -3.69 -2.42 3.53
C LYS A 49 -3.07 -3.21 2.39
N LEU A 50 -2.48 -4.37 2.69
CA LEU A 50 -1.82 -5.22 1.72
C LEU A 50 -2.79 -5.95 0.79
N VAL A 51 -3.88 -6.51 1.33
CA VAL A 51 -4.97 -7.12 0.55
C VAL A 51 -5.56 -6.08 -0.41
N ARG A 52 -5.79 -4.85 0.05
CA ARG A 52 -6.29 -3.78 -0.81
C ARG A 52 -5.32 -3.42 -1.94
N GLN A 53 -4.01 -3.46 -1.70
CA GLN A 53 -3.03 -3.27 -2.79
C GLN A 53 -3.00 -4.46 -3.75
N ASP A 54 -3.26 -5.67 -3.27
CA ASP A 54 -3.37 -6.86 -4.10
C ASP A 54 -4.57 -6.77 -5.06
N GLU A 55 -5.71 -6.26 -4.60
CA GLU A 55 -6.91 -5.97 -5.40
C GLU A 55 -6.66 -4.87 -6.43
N TYR A 56 -6.05 -3.74 -6.02
CA TYR A 56 -5.71 -2.66 -6.96
C TYR A 56 -4.72 -3.08 -8.05
N LEU A 57 -3.86 -4.05 -7.76
CA LEU A 57 -3.00 -4.64 -8.78
C LEU A 57 -3.76 -5.56 -9.73
N ASP A 58 -4.79 -6.27 -9.27
CA ASP A 58 -5.68 -7.03 -10.16
C ASP A 58 -6.43 -6.09 -11.11
N GLU A 59 -7.01 -5.00 -10.59
CA GLU A 59 -7.68 -3.99 -11.40
C GLU A 59 -6.73 -3.37 -12.44
N ALA A 60 -5.49 -3.08 -12.05
CA ALA A 60 -4.47 -2.57 -12.97
C ALA A 60 -4.07 -3.60 -14.05
N ILE A 61 -3.97 -4.88 -13.68
CA ILE A 61 -3.71 -5.97 -14.63
C ILE A 61 -4.87 -6.10 -15.61
N GLU A 62 -6.11 -6.12 -15.11
CA GLU A 62 -7.31 -6.24 -15.93
C GLU A 62 -7.46 -5.05 -16.88
N SER A 63 -7.23 -3.82 -16.42
CA SER A 63 -7.23 -2.63 -17.28
C SER A 63 -6.17 -2.71 -18.39
N LEU A 64 -4.98 -3.25 -18.10
CA LEU A 64 -3.92 -3.42 -19.09
C LEU A 64 -4.18 -4.56 -20.09
N ASP A 65 -4.89 -5.60 -19.68
CA ASP A 65 -5.15 -6.79 -20.50
C ASP A 65 -6.45 -6.68 -21.32
N SER A 66 -7.49 -6.06 -20.76
CA SER A 66 -8.81 -5.85 -21.39
C SER A 66 -8.84 -4.73 -22.44
N SER A 67 -7.77 -3.93 -22.52
CA SER A 67 -7.62 -2.83 -23.48
C SER A 67 -7.52 -3.36 -24.93
N ALA A 68 -8.68 -3.70 -25.51
CA ALA A 68 -8.82 -4.09 -26.91
C ALA A 68 -8.50 -2.93 -27.86
N ALA A 69 -8.69 -1.69 -27.40
CA ALA A 69 -8.27 -0.46 -28.06
C ALA A 69 -7.03 0.12 -27.37
N ARG A 70 -6.10 0.70 -28.16
CA ARG A 70 -4.89 1.35 -27.66
C ARG A 70 -5.27 2.45 -26.66
N PRO A 71 -4.73 2.41 -25.42
CA PRO A 71 -5.11 3.39 -24.42
C PRO A 71 -4.57 4.77 -24.78
N ASP A 72 -5.37 5.79 -24.50
CA ASP A 72 -4.99 7.17 -24.78
C ASP A 72 -4.04 7.73 -23.70
N ALA A 73 -3.55 8.96 -23.89
CA ALA A 73 -2.64 9.58 -22.94
C ALA A 73 -3.26 9.82 -21.55
N GLN A 74 -4.59 10.01 -21.48
CA GLN A 74 -5.30 10.25 -20.23
C GLN A 74 -5.46 8.95 -19.43
N GLU A 75 -5.82 7.85 -20.09
CA GLU A 75 -5.89 6.52 -19.49
C GLU A 75 -4.52 6.05 -18.97
N LEU A 76 -3.47 6.25 -19.77
CA LEU A 76 -2.08 5.97 -19.35
C LEU A 76 -1.66 6.79 -18.13
N SER A 77 -2.07 8.07 -18.08
CA SER A 77 -1.79 8.96 -16.94
C SER A 77 -2.54 8.52 -15.69
N ALA A 78 -3.83 8.17 -15.81
CA ALA A 78 -4.65 7.69 -14.70
C ALA A 78 -4.09 6.38 -14.11
N LEU A 79 -3.67 5.45 -14.98
CA LEU A 79 -2.99 4.24 -14.56
C LEU A 79 -1.69 4.56 -13.82
N GLY A 80 -0.88 5.49 -14.33
CA GLY A 80 0.35 5.95 -13.67
C GLY A 80 0.10 6.50 -12.25
N VAL A 81 -0.98 7.26 -12.05
CA VAL A 81 -1.40 7.73 -10.71
C VAL A 81 -1.74 6.57 -9.80
N SER A 82 -2.47 5.56 -10.30
CA SER A 82 -2.78 4.35 -9.54
C SER A 82 -1.50 3.61 -9.12
N LEU A 83 -0.57 3.37 -10.04
CA LEU A 83 0.69 2.68 -9.74
C LEU A 83 1.54 3.43 -8.68
N LYS A 84 1.56 4.76 -8.74
CA LYS A 84 2.24 5.59 -7.72
C LYS A 84 1.57 5.46 -6.35
N SER A 85 0.24 5.49 -6.30
CA SER A 85 -0.52 5.30 -5.07
C SER A 85 -0.21 3.95 -4.44
N ILE A 86 -0.24 2.88 -5.26
CA ILE A 86 0.11 1.53 -4.83
C ILE A 86 1.55 1.50 -4.30
N ALA A 87 2.53 2.00 -5.09
CA ALA A 87 3.93 2.01 -4.67
C ALA A 87 4.15 2.76 -3.34
N LYS A 88 3.47 3.89 -3.14
CA LYS A 88 3.51 4.65 -1.87
C LYS A 88 2.97 3.82 -0.71
N ASN A 89 1.84 3.13 -0.90
CA ASN A 89 1.28 2.26 0.13
C ASN A 89 2.18 1.06 0.43
N LEU A 90 2.79 0.43 -0.59
CA LEU A 90 3.75 -0.66 -0.37
C LEU A 90 4.97 -0.20 0.44
N ASN A 91 5.48 1.00 0.16
CA ASN A 91 6.57 1.58 0.94
C ASN A 91 6.14 1.90 2.38
N HIS A 92 4.92 2.38 2.59
CA HIS A 92 4.38 2.60 3.94
C HIS A 92 4.25 1.28 4.72
N VAL A 93 3.68 0.24 4.11
CA VAL A 93 3.59 -1.09 4.71
C VAL A 93 4.98 -1.66 5.01
N SER A 94 5.95 -1.46 4.11
CA SER A 94 7.34 -1.86 4.34
C SER A 94 7.95 -1.14 5.55
N ALA A 95 7.64 0.15 5.74
CA ALA A 95 8.06 0.90 6.92
C ALA A 95 7.40 0.39 8.21
N LEU A 96 6.10 0.05 8.18
CA LEU A 96 5.40 -0.57 9.31
C LEU A 96 6.04 -1.91 9.68
N ASN A 97 6.33 -2.76 8.69
CA ASN A 97 7.01 -4.04 8.93
C ASN A 97 8.39 -3.85 9.59
N LYS A 98 9.12 -2.79 9.23
CA LYS A 98 10.40 -2.46 9.87
C LYS A 98 10.24 -1.98 11.31
N ALA A 99 9.20 -1.20 11.60
CA ALA A 99 8.91 -0.77 12.96
C ALA A 99 8.56 -1.98 13.84
N GLU A 100 7.70 -2.86 13.34
CA GLU A 100 7.29 -4.08 14.06
C GLU A 100 8.43 -5.07 14.27
N PHE A 101 9.42 -5.11 13.37
CA PHE A 101 10.62 -5.95 13.52
C PHE A 101 11.34 -5.71 14.87
N THR A 102 11.40 -4.47 15.36
CA THR A 102 12.08 -4.16 16.63
C THR A 102 11.29 -4.55 17.88
N ALA A 103 9.99 -4.80 17.76
CA ALA A 103 9.09 -5.04 18.89
C ALA A 103 8.56 -6.47 18.96
N ILE A 104 8.78 -7.28 17.92
CA ILE A 104 8.23 -8.63 17.82
C ILE A 104 8.96 -9.61 18.75
N GLN A 105 8.19 -10.43 19.45
CA GLN A 105 8.70 -11.55 20.24
C GLN A 105 8.46 -12.87 19.48
N PRO A 106 9.42 -13.82 19.51
CA PRO A 106 9.23 -15.17 18.96
C PRO A 106 8.07 -15.91 19.63
N ASP A 107 7.49 -16.89 18.93
CA ASP A 107 6.44 -17.79 19.43
C ASP A 107 5.14 -17.12 19.93
N THR A 108 4.88 -15.89 19.48
CA THR A 108 3.62 -15.20 19.75
C THR A 108 2.50 -15.65 18.79
N ARG A 109 1.24 -15.41 19.16
CA ARG A 109 0.06 -15.59 18.28
C ARG A 109 0.17 -14.77 16.97
N LEU A 110 1.11 -13.83 16.91
CA LEU A 110 1.41 -12.97 15.76
C LEU A 110 2.07 -13.72 14.59
N ALA A 111 2.66 -14.90 14.83
CA ALA A 111 3.32 -15.70 13.78
C ALA A 111 2.38 -16.07 12.60
N THR A 112 1.09 -16.25 12.87
CA THR A 112 0.09 -16.49 11.82
C THR A 112 -0.06 -15.26 10.91
N TYR A 113 -0.08 -14.06 11.49
CA TYR A 113 -0.21 -12.81 10.75
C TYR A 113 1.06 -12.51 9.94
N THR A 114 2.25 -12.69 10.50
CA THR A 114 3.52 -12.47 9.77
C THR A 114 3.68 -13.42 8.59
N ASN A 115 3.29 -14.70 8.74
CA ASN A 115 3.26 -15.65 7.64
C ASN A 115 2.29 -15.21 6.53
N THR A 116 1.10 -14.73 6.92
CA THR A 116 0.09 -14.25 5.97
C THR A 116 0.56 -12.99 5.24
N ILE A 117 1.17 -12.04 5.95
CA ILE A 117 1.81 -10.85 5.36
C ILE A 117 2.87 -11.24 4.34
N LEU A 118 3.75 -12.19 4.68
CA LEU A 118 4.78 -12.69 3.75
C LEU A 118 4.17 -13.35 2.51
N SER A 119 3.08 -14.10 2.67
CA SER A 119 2.37 -14.73 1.55
C SER A 119 1.81 -13.66 0.59
N TYR A 120 1.08 -12.68 1.12
CA TYR A 120 0.53 -11.59 0.33
C TYR A 120 1.62 -10.70 -0.27
N SER A 121 2.74 -10.46 0.43
CA SER A 121 3.83 -9.64 -0.12
C SER A 121 4.41 -10.30 -1.38
N ARG A 122 4.53 -11.63 -1.39
CA ARG A 122 4.96 -12.39 -2.57
C ARG A 122 3.93 -12.35 -3.69
N LYS A 123 2.63 -12.39 -3.38
CA LYS A 123 1.54 -12.27 -4.36
C LYS A 123 1.59 -10.90 -5.05
N VAL A 124 1.67 -9.83 -4.26
CA VAL A 124 1.85 -8.45 -4.71
C VAL A 124 3.12 -8.30 -5.55
N ASP A 125 4.24 -8.92 -5.14
CA ASP A 125 5.48 -8.88 -5.91
C ASP A 125 5.34 -9.50 -7.31
N ARG A 126 4.67 -10.65 -7.41
CA ARG A 126 4.38 -11.29 -8.70
C ARG A 126 3.52 -10.41 -9.59
N LYS A 127 2.43 -9.84 -9.03
CA LYS A 127 1.53 -8.94 -9.77
C LYS A 127 2.23 -7.66 -10.23
N ALA A 128 3.05 -7.03 -9.38
CA ALA A 128 3.87 -5.88 -9.77
C ALA A 128 4.83 -6.22 -10.93
N GLY A 129 5.38 -7.44 -10.95
CA GLY A 129 6.15 -7.95 -12.08
C GLY A 129 5.32 -8.09 -13.35
N GLN A 130 4.11 -8.64 -13.25
CA GLN A 130 3.17 -8.79 -14.36
C GLN A 130 2.74 -7.44 -14.95
N VAL A 131 2.39 -6.47 -14.12
CA VAL A 131 2.09 -5.09 -14.53
C VAL A 131 3.25 -4.49 -15.33
N GLY A 132 4.49 -4.64 -14.83
CA GLY A 132 5.68 -4.19 -15.55
C GLY A 132 5.85 -4.86 -16.93
N ALA A 133 5.57 -6.16 -17.04
CA ALA A 133 5.62 -6.89 -18.29
C ALA A 133 4.55 -6.42 -19.29
N LEU A 134 3.31 -6.21 -18.83
CA LEU A 134 2.21 -5.70 -19.65
C LEU A 134 2.50 -4.28 -20.17
N ILE A 135 3.05 -3.41 -19.32
CA ILE A 135 3.45 -2.05 -19.73
C ILE A 135 4.59 -2.09 -20.74
N ALA A 136 5.56 -2.99 -20.59
CA ALA A 136 6.62 -3.17 -21.59
C ALA A 136 6.07 -3.66 -22.94
N GLN A 137 5.10 -4.60 -22.92
CA GLN A 137 4.42 -5.04 -24.15
C GLN A 137 3.63 -3.90 -24.80
N LEU A 138 2.93 -3.10 -23.98
CA LEU A 138 2.21 -1.91 -24.43
C LEU A 138 3.17 -0.91 -25.08
N ALA A 139 4.34 -0.67 -24.50
CA ALA A 139 5.35 0.22 -25.06
C ALA A 139 5.84 -0.23 -26.45
N VAL A 140 6.08 -1.54 -26.62
CA VAL A 140 6.46 -2.11 -27.92
C VAL A 140 5.33 -1.95 -28.95
N LYS A 141 4.08 -2.24 -28.57
CA LYS A 141 2.91 -2.06 -29.43
C LYS A 141 2.72 -0.59 -29.83
N ASN A 142 2.84 0.34 -28.87
CA ASN A 142 2.70 1.78 -29.07
C ASN A 142 3.80 2.30 -30.02
N LYS A 143 5.07 1.91 -29.82
CA LYS A 143 6.18 2.30 -30.71
C LYS A 143 5.95 1.86 -32.16
N LYS A 144 5.55 0.59 -32.37
CA LYS A 144 5.27 0.06 -33.72
C LYS A 144 4.12 0.82 -34.38
N ALA A 145 3.04 1.08 -33.65
CA ALA A 145 1.89 1.80 -34.16
C ALA A 145 2.21 3.28 -34.44
N ALA A 146 2.96 3.96 -33.56
CA ALA A 146 3.43 5.31 -33.78
C ALA A 146 4.27 5.44 -35.06
N MET A 147 5.16 4.48 -35.35
CA MET A 147 5.94 4.45 -36.60
C MET A 147 5.06 4.28 -37.85
N ARG A 148 4.00 3.47 -37.76
CA ARG A 148 3.02 3.29 -38.84
C ARG A 148 2.19 4.56 -39.08
N ASP A 149 1.73 5.18 -38.00
CA ASP A 149 0.79 6.30 -38.05
C ASP A 149 1.52 7.65 -38.27
N ALA A 150 2.82 7.73 -38.01
CA ALA A 150 3.66 8.92 -38.28
C ALA A 150 3.92 9.16 -39.78
N VAL A 151 3.66 8.18 -40.66
CA VAL A 151 3.84 8.33 -42.11
C VAL A 151 2.47 8.47 -42.78
N THR A 152 2.05 9.71 -43.03
CA THR A 152 1.36 10.17 -44.27
C THR A 152 1.04 11.67 -44.20
N THR A 153 2.03 12.51 -43.90
CA THR A 153 1.93 13.95 -44.22
C THR A 153 2.28 14.16 -45.71
N ARG A 154 1.30 13.85 -46.57
CA ARG A 154 1.22 14.04 -48.04
C ARG A 154 1.49 12.77 -48.88
N LYS A 155 0.42 12.10 -49.28
CA LYS A 155 0.36 11.36 -50.55
C LYS A 155 -0.24 12.33 -51.58
N ASN A 156 0.50 12.67 -52.63
CA ASN A 156 0.09 13.61 -53.69
C ASN A 156 -0.30 15.03 -53.20
N GLY A 157 0.47 15.63 -52.28
CA GLY A 157 0.29 17.03 -51.87
C GLY A 157 -0.94 17.35 -51.02
N LYS A 158 -1.85 16.39 -50.79
CA LYS A 158 -3.04 16.54 -49.94
C LYS A 158 -2.80 15.90 -48.56
N LYS A 159 -3.26 16.55 -47.48
CA LYS A 159 -3.24 15.99 -46.12
C LYS A 159 -3.97 14.64 -46.14
N ALA A 160 -3.33 13.56 -45.71
CA ALA A 160 -4.00 12.28 -45.58
C ALA A 160 -5.06 12.39 -44.48
N ARG A 161 -6.32 12.17 -44.87
CA ARG A 161 -7.47 12.08 -43.96
C ARG A 161 -7.32 10.75 -43.20
N GLY A 162 -6.73 10.77 -42.00
CA GLY A 162 -6.67 9.59 -41.14
C GLY A 162 -5.45 9.44 -40.21
N GLY A 163 -4.41 10.27 -40.34
CA GLY A 163 -3.25 10.21 -39.43
C GLY A 163 -3.47 10.96 -38.11
N LYS A 164 -3.05 10.39 -36.98
CA LYS A 164 -2.97 11.11 -35.69
C LYS A 164 -1.99 12.28 -35.83
N GLN A 165 -2.22 13.37 -35.08
CA GLN A 165 -1.29 14.50 -35.06
C GLN A 165 0.02 14.08 -34.41
N LEU A 166 1.16 14.57 -34.93
CA LEU A 166 2.49 14.26 -34.38
C LEU A 166 2.59 14.59 -32.88
N THR A 167 1.94 15.67 -32.45
CA THR A 167 1.84 16.09 -31.04
C THR A 167 1.19 15.02 -30.17
N GLN A 168 0.07 14.44 -30.61
CA GLN A 168 -0.62 13.34 -29.90
C GLN A 168 0.24 12.08 -29.82
N ILE A 169 0.96 11.76 -30.90
CA ILE A 169 1.88 10.61 -30.92
C ILE A 169 3.01 10.81 -29.88
N LEU A 170 3.59 12.01 -29.81
CA LEU A 170 4.64 12.34 -28.85
C LEU A 170 4.13 12.35 -27.40
N GLU A 171 2.92 12.85 -27.17
CA GLU A 171 2.28 12.83 -25.86
C GLU A 171 2.04 11.40 -25.37
N GLU A 172 1.51 10.53 -26.23
CA GLU A 172 1.31 9.11 -25.91
C GLU A 172 2.63 8.40 -25.63
N GLN A 173 3.68 8.65 -26.41
CA GLN A 173 5.02 8.08 -26.15
C GLN A 173 5.56 8.51 -24.78
N LYS A 174 5.47 9.80 -24.48
CA LYS A 174 5.91 10.35 -23.19
C LYS A 174 5.09 9.79 -22.02
N ALA A 175 3.79 9.58 -22.22
CA ALA A 175 2.92 8.96 -21.22
C ALA A 175 3.33 7.50 -20.94
N VAL A 176 3.63 6.72 -21.98
CA VAL A 176 4.13 5.35 -21.84
C VAL A 176 5.49 5.31 -21.13
N GLU A 177 6.42 6.20 -21.48
CA GLU A 177 7.73 6.26 -20.81
C GLU A 177 7.60 6.57 -19.32
N ARG A 178 6.73 7.52 -18.97
CA ARG A 178 6.41 7.83 -17.56
C ARG A 178 5.80 6.62 -16.86
N LEU A 179 4.85 5.96 -17.50
CA LEU A 179 4.20 4.76 -16.96
C LEU A 179 5.21 3.63 -16.73
N ALA A 180 6.20 3.46 -17.61
CA ALA A 180 7.28 2.48 -17.43
C ALA A 180 8.18 2.82 -16.23
N LEU A 181 8.46 4.11 -15.98
CA LEU A 181 9.19 4.54 -14.78
C LEU A 181 8.38 4.29 -13.50
N ASP A 182 7.07 4.53 -13.54
CA ASP A 182 6.16 4.27 -12.42
C ASP A 182 6.09 2.76 -12.11
N ALA A 183 6.03 1.91 -13.15
CA ALA A 183 6.10 0.46 -12.99
C ALA A 183 7.43 -0.02 -12.39
N LYS A 184 8.56 0.59 -12.78
CA LYS A 184 9.87 0.31 -12.17
C LYS A 184 9.89 0.69 -10.69
N THR A 185 9.29 1.81 -10.33
CA THR A 185 9.17 2.28 -8.95
C THR A 185 8.30 1.33 -8.13
N LEU A 186 7.16 0.91 -8.67
CA LEU A 186 6.29 -0.12 -8.09
C LEU A 186 7.04 -1.44 -7.86
N ARG A 187 7.84 -1.89 -8.84
CA ARG A 187 8.66 -3.10 -8.71
C ARG A 187 9.71 -2.99 -7.61
N GLY A 188 10.30 -1.81 -7.43
CA GLY A 188 11.21 -1.54 -6.31
C GLY A 188 10.49 -1.63 -4.97
N ALA A 189 9.33 -0.99 -4.86
CA ALA A 189 8.51 -1.01 -3.64
C ALA A 189 8.03 -2.43 -3.28
N SER A 190 7.60 -3.24 -4.26
CA SER A 190 7.15 -4.63 -4.03
C SER A 190 8.28 -5.53 -3.51
N ARG A 191 9.49 -5.37 -4.04
CA ARG A 191 10.68 -6.10 -3.60
C ARG A 191 11.08 -5.72 -2.18
N ASN A 192 11.07 -4.42 -1.86
CA ASN A 192 11.36 -3.92 -0.52
C ASN A 192 10.34 -4.45 0.50
N LEU A 193 9.05 -4.42 0.15
CA LEU A 193 8.00 -5.00 0.97
C LEU A 193 8.23 -6.50 1.21
N THR A 194 8.54 -7.26 0.16
CA THR A 194 8.80 -8.71 0.29
C THR A 194 10.00 -8.98 1.19
N ALA A 195 11.08 -8.21 1.04
CA ALA A 195 12.26 -8.34 1.88
C ALA A 195 11.94 -8.05 3.35
N THR A 196 11.26 -6.93 3.63
CA THR A 196 10.87 -6.56 5.00
C THR A 196 9.87 -7.55 5.62
N SER A 197 8.92 -8.06 4.85
CA SER A 197 7.98 -9.11 5.29
C SER A 197 8.70 -10.42 5.60
N LYS A 198 9.74 -10.78 4.84
CA LYS A 198 10.57 -11.96 5.10
C LYS A 198 11.33 -11.81 6.41
N TRP A 199 11.92 -10.65 6.67
CA TRP A 199 12.60 -10.38 7.94
C TRP A 199 11.65 -10.41 9.13
N LEU A 200 10.46 -9.81 8.99
CA LEU A 200 9.42 -9.84 10.01
C LEU A 200 8.96 -11.28 10.31
N TYR A 201 8.80 -12.11 9.29
CA TYR A 201 8.50 -13.53 9.45
C TYR A 201 9.62 -14.28 10.17
N ILE A 202 10.88 -14.05 9.80
CA ILE A 202 12.04 -14.67 10.46
C ILE A 202 12.10 -14.24 11.93
N ALA A 203 11.86 -12.98 12.25
CA ALA A 203 11.89 -12.49 13.63
C ALA A 203 10.70 -12.95 14.49
N SER A 204 9.57 -13.28 13.85
CA SER A 204 8.39 -13.85 14.54
C SER A 204 8.52 -15.34 14.84
N LYS A 205 9.51 -15.99 14.24
CA LYS A 205 9.88 -17.38 14.47
C LYS A 205 11.06 -17.46 15.42
#